data_AF-A0A1Q5IIV2-F1
#
_entry.id   AF-A0A1Q5IIV2-F1
#
_cell.length_a   1.000
_cell.length_b   1.000
_cell.length_c   1.000
_cell.angle_alpha   90.00
_cell.angle_beta   90.00
_cell.angle_gamma   90.00
#
_symmetry.space_group_name_H-M   'P 1'
#
loop_
_entity.id
_entity.type
_entity.pdbx_description
1 polymer ?
#
loop_
_entity_poly.entity_id
_entity_poly.type
_entity_poly.pdbx_seq_one_letter_code
_entity_poly.pdbx_strand_id
1 'polypeptide(L)'
;MRTRPLSLLSALAGLMMLLLLALAPSAGARATGIPDAAAALKQGPVYVDPGAADQLSKSEADALAQRIKDADKPLFVAVLPANAQFPPKDLLANLRTQTGITGLYAVRLGDGFDAGADRAVMSEQAVRNLVTSVRQPGVDAATELDNFVDQALPTLRGSAPAGWGSVGTDDGVPVAGLVILGAVVAAGGAGAYTVVRRNRLRKEAEERAALDKLRVVVDEDITAFGEELERLDFHPAEAGADDAMRGDYERSLDAYDKAKSLMASAGRPHDVRAVTEALEDGRYSLAVLAARRESRPLPERRAPCFFDPRHGPSTEDRTWTPAGGTARQVPVCAADASRLDDGLDPMARTVDADGVRRPYWEAGPAYGPWAGGYFGGGLLPGLLMGTVLGSMLSTPAYAAEYGGGDFQGGDFSGADFDSGDFGGSGFGDGGGGFGGGDFGGGGDFGGGGGF
;
A
#
# COMPACT_ATOMS: atom_id res chain seq x y z
N MET A 1 28.03 -27.50 59.25
CA MET A 1 28.39 -27.38 57.83
C MET A 1 27.28 -28.05 57.01
N ARG A 2 26.42 -27.27 56.35
CA ARG A 2 25.31 -27.76 55.52
C ARG A 2 25.49 -27.19 54.11
N THR A 3 25.89 -28.03 53.17
CA THR A 3 25.97 -27.69 51.74
C THR A 3 24.57 -27.76 51.13
N ARG A 4 24.15 -26.69 50.44
CA ARG A 4 22.81 -26.59 49.80
C ARG A 4 22.85 -27.25 48.40
N PRO A 5 21.93 -28.17 48.06
CA PRO A 5 21.97 -28.97 46.82
C PRO A 5 21.26 -28.31 45.61
N LEU A 6 21.08 -26.98 45.59
CA LEU A 6 20.27 -26.31 44.57
C LEU A 6 21.05 -25.83 43.32
N SER A 7 22.38 -25.94 43.29
CA SER A 7 23.18 -25.46 42.16
C SER A 7 23.32 -26.45 40.99
N LEU A 8 23.04 -27.74 41.20
CA LEU A 8 23.20 -28.77 40.17
C LEU A 8 22.00 -28.90 39.22
N LEU A 9 20.79 -28.60 39.69
CA LEU A 9 19.57 -28.67 38.86
C LEU A 9 19.48 -27.53 37.84
N SER A 10 20.02 -26.35 38.16
CA SER A 10 20.04 -25.20 37.24
C SER A 10 21.08 -25.33 36.13
N ALA A 11 22.19 -26.03 36.38
CA ALA A 11 23.22 -26.31 35.38
C ALA A 11 22.74 -27.33 34.33
N LEU A 12 21.94 -28.33 34.75
CA LEU A 12 21.35 -29.34 33.86
C LEU A 12 20.23 -28.77 32.98
N ALA A 13 19.41 -27.84 33.49
CA ALA A 13 18.38 -27.18 32.69
C ALA A 13 18.97 -26.26 31.60
N GLY A 14 20.08 -25.58 31.88
CA GLY A 14 20.80 -24.76 30.90
C GLY A 14 21.44 -25.60 29.79
N LEU A 15 22.02 -26.75 30.14
CA LEU A 15 22.63 -27.66 29.16
C LEU A 15 21.58 -28.31 28.24
N MET A 16 20.40 -28.64 28.77
CA MET A 16 19.30 -29.21 27.97
C MET A 16 18.69 -28.19 27.01
N MET A 17 18.64 -26.91 27.37
CA MET A 17 18.14 -25.84 26.52
C MET A 17 19.14 -25.47 25.40
N LEU A 18 20.44 -25.55 25.67
CA LEU A 18 21.50 -25.42 24.66
C LEU A 18 21.53 -26.61 23.68
N LEU A 19 21.22 -27.83 24.16
CA LEU A 19 21.16 -29.01 23.29
C LEU A 19 19.89 -29.05 22.41
N LEU A 20 18.79 -28.44 22.86
CA LEU A 20 17.54 -28.29 22.08
C LEU A 20 17.64 -27.22 20.97
N LEU A 21 18.55 -26.24 21.08
CA LEU A 21 18.86 -25.30 19.98
C LEU A 21 19.82 -25.88 18.93
N ALA A 22 20.55 -26.95 19.24
CA ALA A 22 21.47 -27.61 18.32
C ALA A 22 20.80 -28.67 17.42
N LEU A 23 19.53 -29.00 17.66
CA LEU A 23 18.75 -29.98 16.88
C LEU A 23 17.57 -29.37 16.11
N ALA A 24 17.54 -28.04 15.92
CA ALA A 24 16.63 -27.48 14.93
C ALA A 24 17.01 -28.04 13.55
N PRO A 25 16.09 -28.74 12.84
CA PRO A 25 16.40 -29.23 11.51
C PRO A 25 16.84 -28.04 10.67
N SER A 26 18.01 -28.19 10.04
CA SER A 26 18.50 -27.29 9.00
C SER A 26 17.39 -27.15 7.96
N ALA A 27 16.62 -26.08 8.10
CA ALA A 27 15.51 -25.76 7.22
C ALA A 27 16.10 -25.62 5.82
N GLY A 28 15.68 -26.51 4.93
CA GLY A 28 16.03 -26.44 3.52
C GLY A 28 15.77 -25.04 2.97
N ALA A 29 16.63 -24.63 2.04
CA ALA A 29 16.61 -23.38 1.29
C ALA A 29 15.23 -22.71 1.29
N ARG A 30 15.06 -21.71 2.17
CA ARG A 30 13.99 -20.74 2.00
C ARG A 30 14.27 -20.04 0.67
N ALA A 31 13.27 -19.97 -0.20
CA ALA A 31 13.30 -19.07 -1.33
C ALA A 31 13.55 -17.65 -0.80
N THR A 32 14.74 -17.11 -1.07
CA THR A 32 15.13 -15.75 -0.75
C THR A 32 14.77 -14.85 -1.94
N GLY A 33 14.11 -13.73 -1.66
CA GLY A 33 13.70 -12.77 -2.70
C GLY A 33 14.20 -11.36 -2.43
N ILE A 34 13.87 -10.43 -3.32
CA ILE A 34 14.16 -8.99 -3.15
C ILE A 34 13.70 -8.45 -1.77
N PRO A 35 12.54 -8.84 -1.20
CA PRO A 35 12.13 -8.40 0.14
C PRO A 35 13.09 -8.83 1.26
N ASP A 36 13.66 -10.04 1.15
CA ASP A 36 14.58 -10.55 2.15
C ASP A 36 15.94 -9.85 2.06
N ALA A 37 16.44 -9.65 0.84
CA ALA A 37 17.66 -8.88 0.57
C ALA A 37 17.52 -7.44 1.09
N ALA A 38 16.39 -6.78 0.81
CA ALA A 38 16.10 -5.45 1.31
C ALA A 38 15.99 -5.38 2.84
N ALA A 39 15.37 -6.38 3.47
CA ALA A 39 15.26 -6.46 4.92
C ALA A 39 16.62 -6.66 5.59
N ALA A 40 17.52 -7.44 4.97
CA ALA A 40 18.89 -7.62 5.43
C ALA A 40 19.72 -6.34 5.26
N LEU A 41 19.59 -5.65 4.12
CA LEU A 41 20.28 -4.39 3.85
C LEU A 41 19.86 -3.25 4.79
N LYS A 42 18.67 -3.29 5.38
CA LYS A 42 18.31 -2.37 6.49
C LYS A 42 19.17 -2.58 7.74
N GLN A 43 19.63 -3.80 7.98
CA GLN A 43 20.35 -4.20 9.19
C GLN A 43 21.88 -4.11 9.03
N GLY A 44 22.39 -4.17 7.80
CA GLY A 44 23.81 -4.04 7.52
C GLY A 44 24.10 -3.70 6.05
N PRO A 45 25.32 -3.22 5.77
CA PRO A 45 25.69 -2.72 4.43
C PRO A 45 25.87 -3.81 3.37
N VAL A 46 26.02 -5.09 3.76
CA VAL A 46 26.33 -6.19 2.83
C VAL A 46 25.35 -7.34 3.04
N TYR A 47 24.74 -7.81 1.95
CA TYR A 47 23.91 -9.01 1.92
C TYR A 47 24.45 -10.00 0.88
N VAL A 48 24.61 -11.25 1.28
CA VAL A 48 24.96 -12.37 0.38
C VAL A 48 23.83 -13.38 0.44
N ASP A 49 23.22 -13.63 -0.70
CA ASP A 49 22.17 -14.62 -0.81
C ASP A 49 22.73 -16.05 -0.65
N PRO A 50 22.03 -16.97 0.04
CA PRO A 50 22.48 -18.35 0.18
C PRO A 50 22.73 -19.05 -1.17
N GLY A 51 22.01 -18.67 -2.23
CA GLY A 51 22.20 -19.18 -3.59
C GLY A 51 23.41 -18.60 -4.32
N ALA A 52 24.12 -17.62 -3.75
CA ALA A 52 25.35 -17.02 -4.28
C ALA A 52 26.49 -17.00 -3.24
N ALA A 53 26.39 -17.82 -2.18
CA ALA A 53 27.38 -17.91 -1.10
C ALA A 53 28.76 -18.42 -1.55
N ASP A 54 28.84 -19.01 -2.74
CA ASP A 54 30.08 -19.44 -3.40
C ASP A 54 30.85 -18.28 -4.06
N GLN A 55 30.20 -17.15 -4.33
CA GLN A 55 30.84 -15.99 -4.94
C GLN A 55 31.57 -15.09 -3.95
N LEU A 56 31.07 -14.99 -2.71
CA LEU A 56 31.66 -14.17 -1.67
C LEU A 56 31.62 -14.91 -0.34
N SER A 57 32.78 -15.20 0.23
CA SER A 57 32.85 -15.88 1.52
C SER A 57 32.32 -14.97 2.63
N LYS A 58 31.86 -15.58 3.74
CA LYS A 58 31.39 -14.83 4.90
C LYS A 58 32.45 -13.87 5.45
N SER A 59 33.72 -14.27 5.48
CA SER A 59 34.83 -13.43 5.93
C SER A 59 35.04 -12.20 5.05
N GLU A 60 34.90 -12.35 3.73
CA GLU A 60 35.03 -11.22 2.79
C GLU A 60 33.84 -10.27 2.89
N ALA A 61 32.63 -10.83 2.99
CA ALA A 61 31.41 -10.04 3.22
C ALA A 61 31.47 -9.25 4.53
N ASP A 62 31.96 -9.86 5.62
CA ASP A 62 32.14 -9.22 6.91
C ASP A 62 33.21 -8.11 6.84
N ALA A 63 34.32 -8.34 6.14
CA ALA A 63 35.38 -7.35 5.94
C ALA A 63 34.90 -6.15 5.11
N LEU A 64 34.11 -6.40 4.06
CA LEU A 64 33.47 -5.37 3.25
C LEU A 64 32.48 -4.56 4.09
N ALA A 65 31.67 -5.25 4.90
CA ALA A 65 30.70 -4.62 5.77
C ALA A 65 31.34 -3.72 6.82
N GLN A 66 32.46 -4.14 7.41
CA GLN A 66 33.19 -3.30 8.37
C GLN A 66 33.77 -2.05 7.70
N ARG A 67 34.42 -2.19 6.54
CA ARG A 67 34.95 -1.03 5.79
C ARG A 67 33.87 0.02 5.49
N ILE A 68 32.68 -0.41 5.08
CA ILE A 68 31.56 0.50 4.82
C ILE A 68 31.08 1.19 6.10
N LYS A 69 31.00 0.44 7.22
CA LYS A 69 30.59 0.99 8.53
C LYS A 69 31.61 2.00 9.06
N ASP A 70 32.90 1.68 8.96
CA ASP A 70 33.99 2.54 9.43
C ASP A 70 34.08 3.84 8.64
N ALA A 71 33.71 3.81 7.36
CA ALA A 71 33.63 5.01 6.51
C ALA A 71 32.41 5.90 6.81
N ASP A 72 31.43 5.41 7.59
CA ASP A 72 30.15 6.07 7.87
C ASP A 72 29.45 6.54 6.58
N LYS A 73 29.27 5.65 5.60
CA LYS A 73 28.65 5.99 4.30
C LYS A 73 27.41 5.13 3.98
N PRO A 74 26.38 5.69 3.31
CA PRO A 74 25.19 4.96 2.88
C PRO A 74 25.45 4.13 1.61
N LEU A 75 26.33 3.13 1.72
CA LEU A 75 26.68 2.18 0.66
C LEU A 75 26.12 0.80 0.98
N PHE A 76 25.37 0.23 0.03
CA PHE A 76 24.68 -1.04 0.15
C PHE A 76 25.20 -1.98 -0.94
N VAL A 77 25.57 -3.20 -0.57
CA VAL A 77 26.11 -4.22 -1.48
C VAL A 77 25.28 -5.50 -1.36
N ALA A 78 24.77 -6.00 -2.48
CA ALA A 78 24.05 -7.27 -2.54
C ALA A 78 24.70 -8.24 -3.54
N VAL A 79 24.92 -9.48 -3.13
CA VAL A 79 25.40 -10.58 -3.98
C VAL A 79 24.28 -11.59 -4.12
N LEU A 80 23.77 -11.74 -5.36
CA LEU A 80 22.51 -12.42 -5.67
C LEU A 80 22.70 -13.44 -6.81
N PRO A 81 22.03 -14.61 -6.77
CA PRO A 81 22.03 -15.56 -7.87
C PRO A 81 21.20 -15.05 -9.06
N ALA A 82 21.65 -15.33 -10.28
CA ALA A 82 20.89 -15.05 -11.49
C ALA A 82 19.74 -16.06 -11.66
N ASN A 83 18.58 -15.79 -11.05
CA ASN A 83 17.40 -16.65 -11.10
C ASN A 83 16.09 -15.83 -11.18
N ALA A 84 14.94 -16.51 -11.26
CA ALA A 84 13.63 -15.86 -11.37
C ALA A 84 13.21 -15.02 -10.15
N GLN A 85 13.86 -15.20 -8.99
CA GLN A 85 13.57 -14.44 -7.76
C GLN A 85 14.24 -13.05 -7.79
N PHE A 86 15.28 -12.89 -8.63
CA PHE A 86 16.01 -11.65 -8.84
C PHE A 86 16.00 -11.27 -10.32
N PRO A 87 14.84 -10.86 -10.88
CA PRO A 87 14.75 -10.45 -12.27
C PRO A 87 15.70 -9.27 -12.52
N PRO A 88 16.61 -9.33 -13.51
CA PRO A 88 17.59 -8.26 -13.75
C PRO A 88 16.92 -6.91 -14.04
N LYS A 89 15.76 -6.95 -14.71
CA LYS A 89 14.93 -5.79 -15.00
C LYS A 89 14.39 -5.22 -13.68
N ASP A 90 14.61 -3.93 -13.45
CA ASP A 90 14.12 -3.17 -12.29
C ASP A 90 14.68 -3.63 -10.92
N LEU A 91 15.67 -4.53 -10.88
CA LEU A 91 16.22 -5.10 -9.63
C LEU A 91 16.72 -4.02 -8.66
N LEU A 92 17.60 -3.13 -9.13
CA LEU A 92 18.18 -2.06 -8.31
C LEU A 92 17.10 -1.09 -7.80
N ALA A 93 16.13 -0.74 -8.66
CA ALA A 93 15.02 0.14 -8.30
C ALA A 93 14.12 -0.50 -7.23
N ASN A 94 13.77 -1.78 -7.40
CA ASN A 94 12.97 -2.52 -6.44
C ASN A 94 13.71 -2.74 -5.12
N LEU A 95 15.00 -3.08 -5.17
CA LEU A 95 15.83 -3.28 -3.98
C LEU A 95 15.97 -1.98 -3.17
N ARG A 96 16.26 -0.85 -3.83
CA ARG A 96 16.28 0.46 -3.20
C ARG A 96 14.91 0.81 -2.59
N THR A 97 13.83 0.57 -3.33
CA THR A 97 12.46 0.94 -2.91
C THR A 97 12.04 0.18 -1.67
N GLN A 98 12.32 -1.13 -1.63
CA GLN A 98 11.98 -1.98 -0.49
C GLN A 98 12.92 -1.76 0.70
N THR A 99 14.19 -1.43 0.45
CA THR A 99 15.14 -1.03 1.50
C THR A 99 14.73 0.30 2.12
N GLY A 100 14.19 1.24 1.32
CA GLY A 100 13.63 2.49 1.81
C GLY A 100 14.64 3.44 2.43
N ILE A 101 15.93 3.28 2.10
CA ILE A 101 17.02 4.12 2.59
C ILE A 101 17.72 4.79 1.41
N THR A 102 17.97 6.10 1.50
CA THR A 102 18.70 6.85 0.48
C THR A 102 20.17 6.41 0.46
N GLY A 103 20.70 5.99 -0.69
CA GLY A 103 22.05 5.41 -0.75
C GLY A 103 22.55 5.08 -2.14
N LEU A 104 23.79 4.57 -2.20
CA LEU A 104 24.34 3.88 -3.36
C LEU A 104 24.15 2.39 -3.18
N TYR A 105 23.51 1.73 -4.14
CA TYR A 105 23.22 0.31 -4.16
C TYR A 105 24.04 -0.36 -5.26
N ALA A 106 24.92 -1.28 -4.89
CA ALA A 106 25.67 -2.12 -5.79
C ALA A 106 25.15 -3.56 -5.72
N VAL A 107 24.93 -4.17 -6.88
CA VAL A 107 24.39 -5.52 -7.00
C VAL A 107 25.28 -6.34 -7.93
N ARG A 108 25.81 -7.44 -7.39
CA ARG A 108 26.39 -8.54 -8.17
C ARG A 108 25.28 -9.58 -8.41
N LEU A 109 24.90 -9.78 -9.68
CA LEU A 109 23.85 -10.72 -10.09
C LEU A 109 24.45 -11.81 -10.98
N GLY A 110 24.72 -12.99 -10.42
CA GLY A 110 25.50 -14.01 -11.13
C GLY A 110 26.88 -13.47 -11.47
N ASP A 111 27.22 -13.43 -12.77
CA ASP A 111 28.48 -12.84 -13.25
C ASP A 111 28.39 -11.34 -13.57
N GLY A 112 27.19 -10.77 -13.52
CA GLY A 112 26.94 -9.35 -13.81
C GLY A 112 27.12 -8.47 -12.58
N PHE A 113 27.47 -7.21 -12.80
CA PHE A 113 27.61 -6.20 -11.75
C PHE A 113 26.95 -4.90 -12.19
N ASP A 114 26.11 -4.29 -11.37
CA ASP A 114 25.55 -2.97 -11.66
C ASP A 114 25.31 -2.19 -10.37
N ALA A 115 25.23 -0.86 -10.48
CA ALA A 115 24.95 -0.01 -9.34
C ALA A 115 24.01 1.14 -9.70
N GLY A 116 23.26 1.59 -8.71
CA GLY A 116 22.38 2.75 -8.80
C GLY A 116 22.43 3.60 -7.54
N ALA A 117 22.32 4.91 -7.68
CA ALA A 117 22.35 5.82 -6.53
C ALA A 117 21.22 6.84 -6.60
N ASP A 118 20.83 7.28 -5.41
CA ASP A 118 20.10 8.53 -5.25
C ASP A 118 20.97 9.74 -5.62
N ARG A 119 20.40 10.70 -6.36
CA ARG A 119 21.09 11.95 -6.75
C ARG A 119 21.65 12.75 -5.56
N ALA A 120 20.98 12.65 -4.40
CA ALA A 120 21.44 13.28 -3.16
C ALA A 120 22.78 12.70 -2.65
N VAL A 121 23.06 11.44 -2.99
CA VAL A 121 24.25 10.68 -2.55
C VAL A 121 25.34 10.76 -3.61
N MET A 122 24.99 10.54 -4.88
CA MET A 122 25.93 10.52 -6.00
C MET A 122 25.23 10.81 -7.33
N SER A 123 25.89 11.50 -8.26
CA SER A 123 25.33 11.74 -9.59
C SER A 123 25.36 10.47 -10.45
N GLU A 124 24.40 10.33 -11.35
CA GLU A 124 24.32 9.16 -12.22
C GLU A 124 25.56 8.97 -13.10
N GLN A 125 26.19 10.07 -13.54
CA GLN A 125 27.45 10.01 -14.28
C GLN A 125 28.59 9.44 -13.43
N ALA A 126 28.66 9.81 -12.15
CA ALA A 126 29.68 9.26 -11.25
C ALA A 126 29.45 7.76 -11.00
N VAL A 127 28.20 7.33 -10.82
CA VAL A 127 27.86 5.89 -10.70
C VAL A 127 28.25 5.13 -11.97
N ARG A 128 27.90 5.63 -13.16
CA ARG A 128 28.29 4.99 -14.43
C ARG A 128 29.80 4.88 -14.61
N ASN A 129 30.56 5.90 -14.21
CA ASN A 129 32.01 5.87 -14.24
C ASN A 129 32.59 4.83 -13.27
N LEU A 130 32.03 4.70 -12.06
CA LEU A 130 32.41 3.68 -11.07
C LEU A 130 32.08 2.26 -11.56
N VAL A 131 30.89 2.04 -12.12
CA VAL A 131 30.51 0.72 -12.65
C VAL A 131 31.43 0.33 -13.82
N THR A 132 31.74 1.28 -14.71
CA THR A 132 32.60 1.03 -15.87
C THR A 132 34.05 0.77 -15.46
N SER A 133 34.56 1.37 -14.38
CA SER A 133 35.94 1.18 -13.93
C SER A 133 36.17 -0.20 -13.30
N VAL A 134 35.15 -0.78 -12.65
CA VAL A 134 35.26 -2.07 -11.96
C VAL A 134 34.79 -3.26 -12.78
N ARG A 135 33.90 -3.05 -13.77
CA ARG A 135 33.47 -4.10 -14.71
C ARG A 135 34.66 -4.55 -15.56
N GLN A 136 35.30 -5.66 -15.18
CA GLN A 136 36.40 -6.27 -15.91
C GLN A 136 36.12 -7.76 -16.15
N PRO A 137 36.30 -8.27 -17.38
CA PRO A 137 36.11 -9.69 -17.66
C PRO A 137 37.06 -10.56 -16.83
N GLY A 138 36.51 -11.56 -16.11
CA GLY A 138 37.29 -12.56 -15.39
C GLY A 138 37.78 -12.17 -13.99
N VAL A 139 37.30 -11.06 -13.44
CA VAL A 139 37.55 -10.68 -12.03
C VAL A 139 36.54 -11.40 -11.12
N ASP A 140 37.00 -11.90 -9.97
CA ASP A 140 36.13 -12.53 -8.97
C ASP A 140 35.26 -11.49 -8.24
N ALA A 141 34.16 -11.95 -7.64
CA ALA A 141 33.19 -11.06 -7.01
C ALA A 141 33.79 -10.28 -5.83
N ALA A 142 34.69 -10.89 -5.06
CA ALA A 142 35.35 -10.22 -3.93
C ALA A 142 36.20 -9.04 -4.39
N THR A 143 37.04 -9.23 -5.42
CA THR A 143 37.91 -8.18 -5.96
C THR A 143 37.10 -7.07 -6.65
N GLU A 144 36.05 -7.41 -7.39
CA GLU A 144 35.18 -6.43 -8.04
C GLU A 144 34.47 -5.53 -7.01
N LEU A 145 33.92 -6.13 -5.95
CA LEU A 145 33.23 -5.42 -4.89
C LEU A 145 34.17 -4.57 -4.04
N ASP A 146 35.36 -5.08 -3.70
CA ASP A 146 36.39 -4.32 -2.97
C ASP A 146 36.82 -3.08 -3.77
N ASN A 147 37.13 -3.24 -5.05
CA ASN A 147 37.50 -2.13 -5.93
C ASN A 147 36.38 -1.09 -6.05
N PHE A 148 35.13 -1.53 -6.11
CA PHE A 148 33.99 -0.63 -6.16
C PHE A 148 33.84 0.16 -4.87
N VAL A 149 33.90 -0.51 -3.72
CA VAL A 149 33.78 0.13 -2.40
C VAL A 149 34.92 1.14 -2.19
N ASP A 150 36.16 0.79 -2.54
CA ASP A 150 37.32 1.67 -2.40
C ASP A 150 37.20 2.96 -3.24
N GLN A 151 36.61 2.88 -4.43
CA GLN A 151 36.40 4.05 -5.30
C GLN A 151 35.13 4.85 -4.94
N ALA A 152 34.10 4.17 -4.44
CA ALA A 152 32.82 4.77 -4.11
C ALA A 152 32.86 5.55 -2.78
N LEU A 153 33.44 4.99 -1.72
CA LEU A 153 33.41 5.58 -0.37
C LEU A 153 33.95 7.03 -0.31
N PRO A 154 35.08 7.38 -0.95
CA PRO A 154 35.61 8.75 -0.91
C PRO A 154 34.73 9.78 -1.62
N THR A 155 33.92 9.34 -2.59
CA THR A 155 33.09 10.21 -3.42
C THR A 155 31.63 10.29 -2.94
N LEU A 156 31.26 9.46 -1.96
CA LEU A 156 29.90 9.32 -1.45
C LEU A 156 29.51 10.42 -0.45
N ARG A 157 28.34 11.02 -0.66
CA ARG A 157 27.73 11.98 0.27
C ARG A 157 26.73 11.30 1.20
N GLY A 158 26.55 11.87 2.39
CA GLY A 158 25.68 11.32 3.44
C GLY A 158 26.43 10.47 4.47
N SER A 159 25.69 10.02 5.48
CA SER A 159 26.16 9.18 6.58
C SER A 159 25.45 7.83 6.61
N ALA A 160 26.04 6.83 7.26
CA ALA A 160 25.44 5.51 7.38
C ALA A 160 24.14 5.57 8.20
N PRO A 161 23.20 4.62 7.99
CA PRO A 161 22.03 4.45 8.85
C PRO A 161 22.41 4.30 10.32
N ALA A 162 21.64 4.93 11.22
CA ALA A 162 21.91 4.93 12.67
C ALA A 162 22.01 3.52 13.30
N GLY A 163 21.52 2.48 12.64
CA GLY A 163 21.64 1.08 13.05
C GLY A 163 22.98 0.41 12.75
N TRP A 164 23.91 1.08 12.06
CA TRP A 164 25.16 0.49 11.57
C TRP A 164 26.41 0.84 12.39
N GLY A 165 26.32 1.78 13.33
CA GLY A 165 27.48 2.34 14.05
C GLY A 165 28.27 1.32 14.88
N SER A 166 29.60 1.52 14.91
CA SER A 166 30.53 0.75 15.73
C SER A 166 30.65 1.33 17.14
N VAL A 167 30.63 0.47 18.16
CA VAL A 167 31.14 0.80 19.50
C VAL A 167 32.65 0.69 19.39
N GLY A 168 33.37 1.82 19.49
CA GLY A 168 34.83 1.86 19.44
C GLY A 168 35.45 0.91 20.47
N THR A 169 36.24 -0.03 19.99
CA THR A 169 37.04 -0.96 20.80
C THR A 169 38.43 -0.38 21.00
N ASP A 170 38.69 0.18 22.18
CA ASP A 170 40.05 0.20 22.74
C ASP A 170 40.19 -0.97 23.72
N ASP A 171 41.27 -1.72 23.51
CA ASP A 171 41.85 -2.87 24.21
C ASP A 171 41.11 -3.57 25.37
N GLY A 172 40.91 -4.87 25.18
CA GLY A 172 40.72 -5.87 26.24
C GLY A 172 39.26 -6.27 26.44
N VAL A 173 38.89 -7.47 25.99
CA VAL A 173 37.55 -8.05 26.25
C VAL A 173 37.54 -8.77 27.60
N PRO A 174 36.90 -8.24 28.66
CA PRO A 174 36.38 -9.09 29.72
C PRO A 174 35.06 -9.69 29.22
N VAL A 175 34.87 -10.97 29.50
CA VAL A 175 33.70 -11.81 29.15
C VAL A 175 32.33 -11.19 29.54
N ALA A 176 32.31 -10.09 30.30
CA ALA A 176 31.14 -9.27 30.59
C ALA A 176 30.58 -8.51 29.36
N GLY A 177 31.39 -8.16 28.36
CA GLY A 177 30.96 -7.37 27.19
C GLY A 177 30.01 -8.10 26.24
N LEU A 178 30.17 -9.42 26.07
CA LEU A 178 29.30 -10.25 25.22
C LEU A 178 27.90 -10.42 25.83
N VAL A 179 27.79 -10.41 27.16
CA VAL A 179 26.50 -10.45 27.86
C VAL A 179 25.76 -9.11 27.72
N ILE A 180 26.49 -7.99 27.73
CA ILE A 180 25.91 -6.65 27.57
C ILE A 180 25.50 -6.40 26.11
N LEU A 181 26.31 -6.77 25.11
CA LEU A 181 25.98 -6.61 23.70
C LEU A 181 24.82 -7.54 23.28
N GLY A 182 24.81 -8.79 23.76
CA GLY A 182 23.68 -9.71 23.59
C GLY A 182 22.40 -9.22 24.27
N ALA A 183 22.51 -8.61 25.46
CA ALA A 183 21.38 -8.00 26.15
C ALA A 183 20.87 -6.72 25.45
N VAL A 184 21.75 -5.90 24.84
CA VAL A 184 21.38 -4.68 24.11
C VAL A 184 20.78 -5.00 22.74
N VAL A 185 21.29 -5.99 22.01
CA VAL A 185 20.68 -6.46 20.74
C VAL A 185 19.37 -7.21 21.02
N ALA A 186 19.29 -8.02 22.08
CA ALA A 186 18.04 -8.64 22.49
C ALA A 186 17.02 -7.61 23.00
N ALA A 187 17.45 -6.56 23.73
CA ALA A 187 16.58 -5.47 24.16
C ALA A 187 16.17 -4.53 23.01
N GLY A 188 17.06 -4.29 22.04
CA GLY A 188 16.79 -3.49 20.84
C GLY A 188 15.90 -4.22 19.83
N GLY A 189 16.14 -5.52 19.60
CA GLY A 189 15.31 -6.39 18.79
C GLY A 189 13.95 -6.67 19.43
N ALA A 190 13.90 -6.91 20.75
CA ALA A 190 12.64 -6.97 21.49
C ALA A 190 11.94 -5.61 21.50
N GLY A 191 12.67 -4.49 21.59
CA GLY A 191 12.13 -3.13 21.48
C GLY A 191 11.48 -2.87 20.11
N ALA A 192 12.19 -3.12 19.02
CA ALA A 192 11.66 -2.96 17.67
C ALA A 192 10.48 -3.93 17.40
N TYR A 193 10.60 -5.19 17.80
CA TYR A 193 9.51 -6.17 17.68
C TYR A 193 8.29 -5.79 18.53
N THR A 194 8.48 -5.30 19.75
CA THR A 194 7.37 -4.84 20.59
C THR A 194 6.72 -3.59 20.03
N VAL A 195 7.47 -2.66 19.44
CA VAL A 195 6.92 -1.48 18.76
C VAL A 195 6.14 -1.89 17.51
N VAL A 196 6.68 -2.75 16.65
CA VAL A 196 5.98 -3.25 15.46
C VAL A 196 4.73 -4.04 15.85
N ARG A 197 4.85 -4.95 16.82
CA ARG A 197 3.71 -5.72 17.34
C ARG A 197 2.67 -4.81 17.97
N ARG A 198 3.08 -3.80 18.74
CA ARG A 198 2.16 -2.83 19.35
C ARG A 198 1.47 -1.97 18.30
N ASN A 199 2.20 -1.50 17.30
CA ASN A 199 1.64 -0.75 16.18
C ASN A 199 0.67 -1.59 15.37
N ARG A 200 0.99 -2.87 15.13
CA ARG A 200 0.10 -3.82 14.47
C ARG A 200 -1.17 -4.08 15.30
N LEU A 201 -1.03 -4.35 16.60
CA LEU A 201 -2.18 -4.55 17.49
C LEU A 201 -3.04 -3.29 17.61
N ARG A 202 -2.40 -2.11 17.64
CA ARG A 202 -3.09 -0.83 17.62
C ARG A 202 -3.86 -0.65 16.31
N LYS A 203 -3.23 -0.93 15.16
CA LYS A 203 -3.88 -0.87 13.85
C LYS A 203 -5.04 -1.85 13.75
N GLU A 204 -4.87 -3.09 14.19
CA GLU A 204 -5.96 -4.09 14.24
C GLU A 204 -7.11 -3.62 15.15
N ALA A 205 -6.82 -2.91 16.24
CA ALA A 205 -7.84 -2.34 17.11
C ALA A 205 -8.54 -1.11 16.48
N GLU A 206 -7.79 -0.25 15.78
CA GLU A 206 -8.31 0.89 15.02
C GLU A 206 -9.22 0.41 13.88
N GLU A 207 -8.81 -0.59 13.10
CA GLU A 207 -9.62 -1.20 12.04
C GLU A 207 -10.89 -1.84 12.59
N ARG A 208 -10.82 -2.53 13.73
CA ARG A 208 -12.01 -3.10 14.40
C ARG A 208 -12.96 -2.01 14.88
N ALA A 209 -12.46 -0.97 15.52
CA ALA A 209 -13.28 0.15 15.99
C ALA A 209 -13.93 0.91 14.81
N ALA A 210 -13.20 1.10 13.71
CA ALA A 210 -13.74 1.67 12.48
C ALA A 210 -14.84 0.78 11.88
N LEU A 211 -14.60 -0.54 11.81
CA LEU A 211 -15.61 -1.48 11.34
C LEU A 211 -16.85 -1.47 12.23
N ASP A 212 -16.71 -1.42 13.56
CA ASP A 212 -17.83 -1.37 14.49
C ASP A 212 -18.69 -0.10 14.29
N LYS A 213 -18.06 1.06 14.02
CA LYS A 213 -18.78 2.27 13.60
C LYS A 213 -19.53 2.07 12.28
N LEU A 214 -18.91 1.39 11.32
CA LEU A 214 -19.53 1.09 10.03
C LEU A 214 -20.69 0.09 10.14
N ARG A 215 -20.61 -0.91 11.03
CA ARG A 215 -21.68 -1.89 11.24
C ARG A 215 -23.00 -1.20 11.55
N VAL A 216 -22.99 -0.19 12.43
CA VAL A 216 -24.19 0.54 12.81
C VAL A 216 -24.87 1.20 11.61
N VAL A 217 -24.12 1.97 10.81
CA VAL A 217 -24.69 2.70 9.67
C VAL A 217 -25.13 1.75 8.55
N VAL A 218 -24.39 0.66 8.33
CA VAL A 218 -24.73 -0.35 7.31
C VAL A 218 -25.95 -1.16 7.73
N ASP A 219 -26.07 -1.54 8.99
CA ASP A 219 -27.26 -2.24 9.50
C ASP A 219 -28.51 -1.35 9.36
N GLU A 220 -28.40 -0.05 9.67
CA GLU A 220 -29.46 0.92 9.36
C GLU A 220 -29.83 0.92 7.87
N ASP A 221 -28.85 0.83 6.97
CA ASP A 221 -29.07 0.86 5.52
C ASP A 221 -29.72 -0.43 4.99
N ILE A 222 -29.30 -1.58 5.53
CA ILE A 222 -29.89 -2.89 5.24
C ILE A 222 -31.34 -2.92 5.73
N THR A 223 -31.60 -2.47 6.96
CA THR A 223 -32.97 -2.39 7.51
C THR A 223 -33.83 -1.45 6.68
N ALA A 224 -33.36 -0.24 6.38
CA ALA A 224 -34.11 0.72 5.56
C ALA A 224 -34.43 0.17 4.17
N PHE A 225 -33.50 -0.58 3.56
CA PHE A 225 -33.75 -1.22 2.25
C PHE A 225 -34.75 -2.38 2.35
N GLY A 226 -34.71 -3.16 3.44
CA GLY A 226 -35.73 -4.18 3.72
C GLY A 226 -37.13 -3.59 3.89
N GLU A 227 -37.24 -2.47 4.60
CA GLU A 227 -38.50 -1.71 4.73
C GLU A 227 -38.97 -1.13 3.40
N GLU A 228 -38.05 -0.70 2.54
CA GLU A 228 -38.36 -0.21 1.19
C GLU A 228 -38.93 -1.32 0.30
N LEU A 229 -38.32 -2.53 0.36
CA LEU A 229 -38.81 -3.73 -0.31
C LEU A 229 -40.25 -4.08 0.13
N GLU A 230 -40.51 -4.04 1.44
CA GLU A 230 -41.84 -4.29 1.99
C GLU A 230 -42.86 -3.22 1.55
N ARG A 231 -42.46 -1.95 1.56
CA ARG A 231 -43.33 -0.81 1.18
C ARG A 231 -43.72 -0.81 -0.29
N LEU A 232 -42.91 -1.38 -1.19
CA LEU A 232 -43.24 -1.42 -2.63
C LEU A 232 -44.50 -2.27 -2.91
N ASP A 233 -44.84 -3.20 -2.01
CA ASP A 233 -46.03 -4.06 -2.09
C ASP A 233 -46.24 -4.65 -3.49
N PHE A 234 -45.17 -5.24 -4.04
CA PHE A 234 -45.19 -5.93 -5.33
C PHE A 234 -45.25 -7.43 -5.08
N HIS A 235 -46.25 -8.10 -5.66
CA HIS A 235 -46.34 -9.55 -5.65
C HIS A 235 -46.01 -10.13 -7.03
N PRO A 236 -45.02 -11.03 -7.16
CA PRO A 236 -44.63 -11.60 -8.45
C PRO A 236 -45.75 -12.29 -9.27
N ALA A 237 -46.83 -12.69 -8.58
CA ALA A 237 -48.01 -13.33 -9.14
C ALA A 237 -49.22 -12.37 -9.30
N GLU A 238 -49.06 -11.07 -9.03
CA GLU A 238 -50.13 -10.09 -9.24
C GLU A 238 -50.48 -9.91 -10.72
N ALA A 239 -51.73 -9.53 -10.97
CA ALA A 239 -52.18 -9.24 -12.32
C ALA A 239 -51.39 -8.04 -12.87
N GLY A 240 -50.73 -8.22 -14.02
CA GLY A 240 -49.90 -7.19 -14.66
C GLY A 240 -48.40 -7.31 -14.39
N ALA A 241 -47.96 -8.22 -13.51
CA ALA A 241 -46.55 -8.54 -13.37
C ALA A 241 -46.05 -9.29 -14.61
N ASP A 242 -45.19 -8.66 -15.41
CA ASP A 242 -44.48 -9.29 -16.52
C ASP A 242 -43.13 -9.91 -16.07
N ASP A 243 -42.44 -10.60 -16.99
CA ASP A 243 -41.16 -11.24 -16.68
C ASP A 243 -40.06 -10.21 -16.35
N ALA A 244 -40.13 -9.01 -16.92
CA ALA A 244 -39.16 -7.96 -16.64
C ALA A 244 -39.32 -7.43 -15.21
N MET A 245 -40.56 -7.14 -14.78
CA MET A 245 -40.90 -6.73 -13.42
C MET A 245 -40.51 -7.80 -12.40
N ARG A 246 -40.78 -9.08 -12.69
CA ARG A 246 -40.33 -10.19 -11.84
C ARG A 246 -38.80 -10.22 -11.71
N GLY A 247 -38.08 -10.07 -12.82
CA GLY A 247 -36.62 -10.05 -12.81
C GLY A 247 -36.02 -8.82 -12.10
N ASP A 248 -36.65 -7.65 -12.20
CA ASP A 248 -36.25 -6.45 -11.46
C ASP A 248 -36.44 -6.65 -9.94
N TYR A 249 -37.56 -7.26 -9.53
CA TYR A 249 -37.82 -7.59 -8.13
C TYR A 249 -36.84 -8.65 -7.59
N GLU A 250 -36.60 -9.71 -8.35
CA GLU A 250 -35.63 -10.77 -7.99
C GLU A 250 -34.22 -10.21 -7.79
N ARG A 251 -33.73 -9.36 -8.72
CA ARG A 251 -32.44 -8.68 -8.55
C ARG A 251 -32.36 -7.84 -7.28
N SER A 252 -33.47 -7.22 -6.88
CA SER A 252 -33.52 -6.41 -5.66
C SER A 252 -33.45 -7.28 -4.39
N LEU A 253 -34.14 -8.42 -4.38
CA LEU A 253 -34.05 -9.39 -3.29
C LEU A 253 -32.65 -10.02 -3.21
N ASP A 254 -32.08 -10.41 -4.35
CA ASP A 254 -30.71 -10.93 -4.42
C ASP A 254 -29.69 -9.92 -3.88
N ALA A 255 -29.86 -8.65 -4.22
CA ALA A 255 -29.03 -7.56 -3.71
C ALA A 255 -29.15 -7.41 -2.19
N TYR A 256 -30.36 -7.51 -1.62
CA TYR A 256 -30.59 -7.49 -0.18
C TYR A 256 -29.90 -8.66 0.54
N ASP A 257 -30.07 -9.88 0.03
CA ASP A 257 -29.44 -11.07 0.61
C ASP A 257 -27.92 -11.07 0.44
N LYS A 258 -27.42 -10.56 -0.69
CA LYS A 258 -25.99 -10.32 -0.93
C LYS A 258 -25.44 -9.30 0.07
N ALA A 259 -26.12 -8.17 0.31
CA ALA A 259 -25.70 -7.17 1.26
C ALA A 259 -25.60 -7.75 2.68
N LYS A 260 -26.61 -8.51 3.12
CA LYS A 260 -26.59 -9.20 4.44
C LYS A 260 -25.44 -10.20 4.54
N SER A 261 -25.21 -10.99 3.50
CA SER A 261 -24.15 -12.00 3.48
C SER A 261 -22.75 -11.38 3.49
N LEU A 262 -22.55 -10.30 2.74
CA LEU A 262 -21.31 -9.53 2.74
C LEU A 262 -21.06 -8.87 4.10
N MET A 263 -22.09 -8.28 4.70
CA MET A 263 -21.96 -7.66 6.01
C MET A 263 -21.64 -8.68 7.11
N ALA A 264 -22.27 -9.87 7.06
CA ALA A 264 -22.00 -10.96 8.00
C ALA A 264 -20.56 -11.50 7.89
N SER A 265 -19.94 -11.42 6.71
CA SER A 265 -18.55 -11.86 6.46
C SER A 265 -17.51 -10.73 6.53
N ALA A 266 -17.93 -9.48 6.70
CA ALA A 266 -17.04 -8.32 6.77
C ALA A 266 -16.10 -8.42 7.99
N GLY A 267 -14.80 -8.49 7.71
CA GLY A 267 -13.74 -8.57 8.70
C GLY A 267 -12.93 -7.28 8.83
N ARG A 268 -13.01 -6.39 7.84
CA ARG A 268 -12.28 -5.11 7.78
C ARG A 268 -13.18 -3.98 7.25
N PRO A 269 -12.85 -2.71 7.54
CA PRO A 269 -13.62 -1.56 7.06
C PRO A 269 -13.83 -1.53 5.54
N HIS A 270 -12.82 -1.94 4.75
CA HIS A 270 -12.90 -1.94 3.28
C HIS A 270 -13.96 -2.92 2.74
N ASP A 271 -14.23 -4.01 3.45
CA ASP A 271 -15.21 -5.02 3.03
C ASP A 271 -16.64 -4.44 2.96
N VAL A 272 -16.91 -3.35 3.70
CA VAL A 272 -18.21 -2.65 3.72
C VAL A 272 -18.57 -2.04 2.36
N ARG A 273 -17.57 -1.71 1.53
CA ARG A 273 -17.79 -1.10 0.22
C ARG A 273 -18.73 -1.95 -0.65
N ALA A 274 -18.45 -3.25 -0.71
CA ALA A 274 -19.24 -4.20 -1.47
C ALA A 274 -20.68 -4.35 -0.93
N VAL A 275 -20.89 -4.11 0.37
CA VAL A 275 -22.23 -4.10 0.98
C VAL A 275 -23.03 -2.93 0.45
N THR A 276 -22.47 -1.72 0.51
CA THR A 276 -23.14 -0.50 0.05
C THR A 276 -23.36 -0.48 -1.46
N GLU A 277 -22.43 -1.03 -2.25
CA GLU A 277 -22.59 -1.25 -3.69
C GLU A 277 -23.80 -2.16 -3.98
N ALA A 278 -23.91 -3.29 -3.27
CA ALA A 278 -25.05 -4.19 -3.42
C ALA A 278 -26.38 -3.52 -3.03
N LEU A 279 -26.40 -2.72 -1.96
CA LEU A 279 -27.59 -1.96 -1.58
C LEU A 279 -28.00 -0.94 -2.64
N GLU A 280 -27.03 -0.27 -3.28
CA GLU A 280 -27.34 0.62 -4.40
C GLU A 280 -27.92 -0.16 -5.58
N ASP A 281 -27.27 -1.25 -6.01
CA ASP A 281 -27.76 -2.10 -7.11
C ASP A 281 -29.21 -2.53 -6.90
N GLY A 282 -29.54 -2.87 -5.65
CA GLY A 282 -30.88 -3.26 -5.22
C GLY A 282 -31.89 -2.11 -5.31
N ARG A 283 -31.54 -0.91 -4.86
CA ARG A 283 -32.39 0.30 -4.95
C ARG A 283 -32.61 0.74 -6.39
N TYR A 284 -31.58 0.67 -7.24
CA TYR A 284 -31.74 0.92 -8.66
C TYR A 284 -32.74 -0.05 -9.30
N SER A 285 -32.67 -1.34 -8.95
CA SER A 285 -33.62 -2.34 -9.42
C SER A 285 -35.07 -2.04 -8.97
N LEU A 286 -35.28 -1.56 -7.74
CA LEU A 286 -36.61 -1.08 -7.30
C LEU A 286 -37.07 0.16 -8.05
N ALA A 287 -36.18 1.10 -8.35
CA ALA A 287 -36.53 2.29 -9.13
C ALA A 287 -36.97 1.92 -10.56
N VAL A 288 -36.29 0.94 -11.19
CA VAL A 288 -36.68 0.40 -12.50
C VAL A 288 -38.03 -0.31 -12.40
N LEU A 289 -38.26 -1.13 -11.38
CA LEU A 289 -39.53 -1.81 -11.15
C LEU A 289 -40.68 -0.82 -10.97
N ALA A 290 -40.50 0.20 -10.13
CA ALA A 290 -41.50 1.24 -9.91
C ALA A 290 -41.82 2.01 -11.21
N ALA A 291 -40.79 2.37 -11.99
CA ALA A 291 -40.98 3.01 -13.29
C ALA A 291 -41.78 2.14 -14.27
N ARG A 292 -41.52 0.83 -14.32
CA ARG A 292 -42.30 -0.11 -15.14
C ARG A 292 -43.75 -0.19 -14.70
N ARG A 293 -44.02 -0.35 -13.40
CA ARG A 293 -45.39 -0.43 -12.85
C ARG A 293 -46.19 0.82 -13.17
N GLU A 294 -45.55 1.98 -13.12
CA GLU A 294 -46.16 3.28 -13.39
C GLU A 294 -46.13 3.68 -14.87
N SER A 295 -45.63 2.81 -15.76
CA SER A 295 -45.45 3.10 -17.20
C SER A 295 -44.67 4.38 -17.48
N ARG A 296 -43.68 4.69 -16.64
CA ARG A 296 -42.74 5.81 -16.81
C ARG A 296 -41.48 5.37 -17.57
N PRO A 297 -40.73 6.30 -18.18
CA PRO A 297 -39.41 6.01 -18.70
C PRO A 297 -38.52 5.37 -17.62
N LEU A 298 -37.72 4.38 -18.02
CA LEU A 298 -36.79 3.74 -17.10
C LEU A 298 -35.72 4.75 -16.65
N PRO A 299 -35.36 4.77 -15.36
CA PRO A 299 -34.32 5.68 -14.88
C PRO A 299 -32.96 5.33 -15.48
N GLU A 300 -32.14 6.34 -15.75
CA GLU A 300 -30.73 6.14 -16.07
C GLU A 300 -29.96 5.66 -14.83
N ARG A 301 -28.92 4.84 -15.01
CA ARG A 301 -28.04 4.45 -13.92
C ARG A 301 -27.13 5.63 -13.56
N ARG A 302 -27.50 6.34 -12.50
CA ARG A 302 -26.75 7.47 -11.91
C ARG A 302 -26.27 7.10 -10.51
N ALA A 303 -25.32 7.87 -9.99
CA ALA A 303 -24.99 7.82 -8.57
C ALA A 303 -26.25 8.13 -7.71
N PRO A 304 -26.35 7.60 -6.49
CA PRO A 304 -27.46 7.90 -5.60
C PRO A 304 -27.42 9.36 -5.14
N CYS A 305 -28.45 9.81 -4.42
CA CYS A 305 -28.43 11.16 -3.84
C CYS A 305 -27.21 11.34 -2.93
N PHE A 306 -26.43 12.39 -3.18
CA PHE A 306 -25.26 12.75 -2.39
C PHE A 306 -25.59 12.98 -0.93
N PHE A 307 -26.73 13.60 -0.62
CA PHE A 307 -27.05 13.96 0.76
C PHE A 307 -27.46 12.76 1.61
N ASP A 308 -28.22 11.82 1.06
CA ASP A 308 -28.50 10.52 1.66
C ASP A 308 -28.69 9.47 0.55
N PRO A 309 -27.80 8.47 0.44
CA PRO A 309 -27.92 7.41 -0.56
C PRO A 309 -29.22 6.61 -0.48
N ARG A 310 -29.94 6.66 0.65
CA ARG A 310 -31.26 6.02 0.83
C ARG A 310 -32.39 6.76 0.12
N HIS A 311 -32.18 7.98 -0.36
CA HIS A 311 -33.18 8.69 -1.16
C HIS A 311 -33.36 8.10 -2.57
N GLY A 312 -32.51 7.14 -2.95
CA GLY A 312 -32.56 6.49 -4.26
C GLY A 312 -31.68 7.21 -5.32
N PRO A 313 -31.85 6.86 -6.60
CA PRO A 313 -31.04 7.42 -7.68
C PRO A 313 -31.22 8.93 -7.78
N SER A 314 -30.13 9.63 -8.08
CA SER A 314 -30.21 11.06 -8.42
C SER A 314 -30.98 11.27 -9.73
N THR A 315 -31.65 12.41 -9.83
CA THR A 315 -32.37 12.82 -11.05
C THR A 315 -31.64 13.93 -11.80
N GLU A 316 -30.78 14.68 -11.11
CA GLU A 316 -30.02 15.80 -11.67
C GLU A 316 -28.81 16.12 -10.80
N ASP A 317 -27.93 16.99 -11.29
CA ASP A 317 -26.78 17.51 -10.55
C ASP A 317 -27.03 18.96 -10.14
N ARG A 318 -26.86 19.29 -8.86
CA ARG A 318 -27.04 20.67 -8.35
C ARG A 318 -25.75 21.24 -7.81
N THR A 319 -25.59 22.55 -7.96
CA THR A 319 -24.48 23.27 -7.34
C THR A 319 -24.74 23.35 -5.84
N TRP A 320 -23.82 22.81 -5.06
CA TRP A 320 -23.84 22.88 -3.61
C TRP A 320 -22.49 23.31 -3.07
N THR A 321 -22.52 24.09 -1.99
CA THR A 321 -21.32 24.56 -1.29
C THR A 321 -21.41 24.12 0.17
N PRO A 322 -20.55 23.20 0.64
CA PRO A 322 -20.50 22.87 2.07
C PRO A 322 -20.02 24.08 2.88
N ALA A 323 -20.35 24.09 4.17
CA ALA A 323 -19.88 25.11 5.09
C ALA A 323 -18.34 25.19 5.07
N GLY A 324 -17.81 26.35 4.67
CA GLY A 324 -16.36 26.61 4.60
C GLY A 324 -15.61 25.93 3.44
N GLY A 325 -16.31 25.28 2.51
CA GLY A 325 -15.70 24.65 1.34
C GLY A 325 -16.05 25.34 0.02
N THR A 326 -15.77 24.64 -1.09
CA THR A 326 -15.94 25.16 -2.46
C THR A 326 -17.24 24.64 -3.09
N ALA A 327 -17.85 25.50 -3.92
CA ALA A 327 -19.01 25.15 -4.73
C ALA A 327 -18.68 24.02 -5.72
N ARG A 328 -19.59 23.08 -5.89
CA ARG A 328 -19.43 21.91 -6.76
C ARG A 328 -20.77 21.34 -7.20
N GLN A 329 -20.75 20.56 -8.28
CA GLN A 329 -21.90 19.77 -8.69
C GLN A 329 -21.97 18.50 -7.85
N VAL A 330 -23.15 18.20 -7.30
CA VAL A 330 -23.43 16.94 -6.60
C VAL A 330 -24.71 16.30 -7.17
N PRO A 331 -24.74 14.96 -7.32
CA PRO A 331 -25.94 14.24 -7.74
C PRO A 331 -26.99 14.31 -6.63
N VAL A 332 -28.21 14.71 -6.97
CA VAL A 332 -29.30 14.89 -5.98
C VAL A 332 -30.59 14.21 -6.44
N CYS A 333 -31.38 13.72 -5.50
CA CYS A 333 -32.75 13.30 -5.78
C CYS A 333 -33.65 14.54 -5.98
N ALA A 334 -34.81 14.34 -6.61
CA ALA A 334 -35.76 15.42 -6.87
C ALA A 334 -36.21 16.17 -5.59
N ALA A 335 -36.31 15.46 -4.46
CA ALA A 335 -36.71 16.05 -3.19
C ALA A 335 -35.63 17.01 -2.65
N ASP A 336 -34.37 16.59 -2.60
CA ASP A 336 -33.28 17.45 -2.16
C ASP A 336 -32.99 18.58 -3.15
N ALA A 337 -33.16 18.34 -4.45
CA ALA A 337 -33.07 19.40 -5.45
C ALA A 337 -34.09 20.53 -5.17
N SER A 338 -35.35 20.15 -4.89
CA SER A 338 -36.40 21.11 -4.54
C SER A 338 -36.07 21.89 -3.26
N ARG A 339 -35.51 21.22 -2.25
CA ARG A 339 -35.08 21.89 -1.00
C ARG A 339 -33.98 22.91 -1.25
N LEU A 340 -32.99 22.58 -2.08
CA LEU A 340 -31.93 23.50 -2.45
C LEU A 340 -32.47 24.71 -3.22
N ASP A 341 -33.43 24.50 -4.12
CA ASP A 341 -34.10 25.58 -4.87
C ASP A 341 -34.86 26.53 -3.94
N ASP A 342 -35.46 26.00 -2.87
CA ASP A 342 -36.14 26.77 -1.84
C ASP A 342 -35.18 27.41 -0.81
N GLY A 343 -33.86 27.22 -0.95
CA GLY A 343 -32.85 27.71 -0.01
C GLY A 343 -32.88 27.00 1.35
N LEU A 344 -33.45 25.80 1.41
CA LEU A 344 -33.52 24.95 2.60
C LEU A 344 -32.32 24.00 2.65
N ASP A 345 -31.93 23.61 3.87
CA ASP A 345 -30.90 22.59 4.05
C ASP A 345 -31.36 21.24 3.47
N PRO A 346 -30.50 20.49 2.78
CA PRO A 346 -30.83 19.17 2.27
C PRO A 346 -31.07 18.17 3.42
N MET A 347 -31.77 17.08 3.13
CA MET A 347 -32.00 16.00 4.11
C MET A 347 -30.75 15.11 4.23
N ALA A 348 -29.72 15.66 4.87
CA ALA A 348 -28.43 15.01 5.00
C ALA A 348 -28.46 13.76 5.89
N ARG A 349 -27.86 12.66 5.40
CA ARG A 349 -27.53 11.49 6.22
C ARG A 349 -26.51 11.90 7.27
N THR A 350 -26.94 11.84 8.52
CA THR A 350 -26.05 12.00 9.67
C THR A 350 -25.50 10.65 10.11
N VAL A 351 -24.31 10.65 10.68
CA VAL A 351 -23.69 9.50 11.34
C VAL A 351 -23.05 9.96 12.66
N ASP A 352 -22.69 9.03 13.53
CA ASP A 352 -22.03 9.37 14.80
C ASP A 352 -20.55 9.72 14.59
N ALA A 353 -20.16 10.92 15.01
CA ALA A 353 -18.77 11.35 15.04
C ALA A 353 -18.43 11.75 16.48
N ASP A 354 -17.89 10.79 17.23
CA ASP A 354 -17.46 10.96 18.62
C ASP A 354 -18.60 11.43 19.54
N GLY A 355 -19.77 10.81 19.41
CA GLY A 355 -20.96 11.12 20.21
C GLY A 355 -21.78 12.30 19.71
N VAL A 356 -21.38 12.92 18.59
CA VAL A 356 -22.12 14.00 17.94
C VAL A 356 -22.60 13.55 16.56
N ARG A 357 -23.90 13.70 16.29
CA ARG A 357 -24.46 13.44 14.96
C ARG A 357 -24.11 14.57 14.01
N ARG A 358 -23.42 14.25 12.92
CA ARG A 358 -23.02 15.20 11.87
C ARG A 358 -23.24 14.57 10.50
N PRO A 359 -23.37 15.35 9.42
CA PRO A 359 -23.42 14.80 8.08
C PRO A 359 -22.21 13.89 7.81
N TYR A 360 -22.40 12.82 7.04
CA TYR A 360 -21.35 11.81 6.89
C TYR A 360 -20.03 12.35 6.31
N TRP A 361 -20.10 13.39 5.46
CA TRP A 361 -18.92 14.07 4.90
C TRP A 361 -18.12 14.87 5.95
N GLU A 362 -18.67 15.06 7.15
CA GLU A 362 -18.02 15.71 8.29
C GLU A 362 -17.58 14.74 9.39
N ALA A 363 -17.92 13.45 9.28
CA ALA A 363 -17.84 12.48 10.38
C ALA A 363 -16.49 11.76 10.52
N GLY A 364 -15.51 12.10 9.68
CA GLY A 364 -14.15 11.55 9.74
C GLY A 364 -13.96 10.29 8.88
N PRO A 365 -12.72 9.78 8.84
CA PRO A 365 -12.22 8.92 7.76
C PRO A 365 -12.79 7.49 7.83
N ALA A 366 -13.25 7.04 8.99
CA ALA A 366 -13.82 5.70 9.17
C ALA A 366 -15.04 5.44 8.27
N TYR A 367 -15.76 6.48 7.86
CA TYR A 367 -16.93 6.39 6.98
C TYR A 367 -16.59 6.35 5.48
N GLY A 368 -15.32 6.52 5.13
CA GLY A 368 -14.89 6.57 3.73
C GLY A 368 -15.16 5.28 2.95
N PRO A 369 -14.90 4.06 3.46
CA PRO A 369 -15.25 2.82 2.75
C PRO A 369 -16.76 2.65 2.48
N TRP A 370 -17.60 3.07 3.44
CA TRP A 370 -19.06 3.05 3.31
C TRP A 370 -19.55 4.06 2.27
N ALA A 371 -19.09 5.31 2.33
CA ALA A 371 -19.42 6.30 1.30
C ALA A 371 -18.84 5.90 -0.07
N GLY A 372 -17.66 5.29 -0.07
CA GLY A 372 -16.95 4.84 -1.26
C GLY A 372 -17.70 3.79 -2.07
N GLY A 373 -18.53 2.95 -1.44
CA GLY A 373 -19.31 1.96 -2.18
C GLY A 373 -20.56 2.56 -2.84
N TYR A 374 -21.09 3.67 -2.33
CA TYR A 374 -22.21 4.37 -2.97
C TYR A 374 -21.80 5.19 -4.20
N PHE A 375 -20.64 5.86 -4.12
CA PHE A 375 -20.22 6.82 -5.16
C PHE A 375 -19.05 6.32 -6.01
N GLY A 376 -18.44 5.19 -5.65
CA GLY A 376 -17.23 4.66 -6.29
C GLY A 376 -15.97 5.46 -5.92
N GLY A 377 -14.80 4.83 -6.10
CA GLY A 377 -13.49 5.41 -5.72
C GLY A 377 -13.09 6.66 -6.52
N GLY A 378 -13.57 6.79 -7.76
CA GLY A 378 -13.20 7.90 -8.66
C GLY A 378 -14.04 9.17 -8.50
N LEU A 379 -15.32 9.06 -8.14
CA LEU A 379 -16.24 10.20 -8.05
C LEU A 379 -16.24 10.85 -6.65
N LEU A 380 -16.14 10.03 -5.61
CA LEU A 380 -16.27 10.47 -4.22
C LEU A 380 -15.27 11.58 -3.83
N PRO A 381 -13.97 11.54 -4.19
CA PRO A 381 -13.04 12.60 -3.82
C PRO A 381 -13.44 13.99 -4.35
N GLY A 382 -13.97 14.05 -5.58
CA GLY A 382 -14.47 15.29 -6.17
C GLY A 382 -15.73 15.81 -5.46
N LEU A 383 -16.65 14.92 -5.10
CA LEU A 383 -17.87 15.25 -4.36
C LEU A 383 -17.61 15.70 -2.92
N LEU A 384 -16.46 15.33 -2.36
CA LEU A 384 -16.08 15.64 -0.99
C LEU A 384 -15.00 16.72 -0.87
N MET A 385 -14.53 17.29 -1.99
CA MET A 385 -13.51 18.35 -1.96
C MET A 385 -13.91 19.49 -1.01
N GLY A 386 -13.01 19.87 -0.10
CA GLY A 386 -13.27 20.90 0.91
C GLY A 386 -14.18 20.48 2.07
N THR A 387 -14.44 19.17 2.25
CA THR A 387 -15.06 18.62 3.47
C THR A 387 -14.02 17.92 4.34
N VAL A 388 -14.33 17.68 5.62
CA VAL A 388 -13.43 16.96 6.52
C VAL A 388 -13.08 15.57 5.98
N LEU A 389 -14.09 14.81 5.52
CA LEU A 389 -13.86 13.50 4.93
C LEU A 389 -13.01 13.63 3.65
N GLY A 390 -13.34 14.55 2.75
CA GLY A 390 -12.57 14.74 1.51
C GLY A 390 -11.10 15.10 1.74
N SER A 391 -10.81 16.00 2.68
CA SER A 391 -9.43 16.36 3.05
C SER A 391 -8.63 15.19 3.62
N MET A 392 -9.31 14.24 4.28
CA MET A 392 -8.67 13.03 4.81
C MET A 392 -8.49 11.98 3.72
N LEU A 393 -9.50 11.80 2.84
CA LEU A 393 -9.43 10.89 1.69
C LEU A 393 -8.26 11.22 0.75
N SER A 394 -7.91 12.50 0.61
CA SER A 394 -6.79 12.96 -0.22
C SER A 394 -5.41 12.73 0.39
N THR A 395 -5.31 12.19 1.61
CA THR A 395 -4.00 11.96 2.26
C THR A 395 -3.39 10.61 1.83
N PRO A 396 -2.07 10.55 1.58
CA PRO A 396 -1.38 9.28 1.32
C PRO A 396 -1.55 8.26 2.45
N ALA A 397 -1.65 8.74 3.70
CA ALA A 397 -1.90 7.91 4.87
C ALA A 397 -3.25 7.20 4.78
N TYR A 398 -4.31 7.92 4.41
CA TYR A 398 -5.63 7.34 4.20
C TYR A 398 -5.63 6.35 3.03
N ALA A 399 -5.00 6.69 1.90
CA ALA A 399 -4.94 5.78 0.76
C ALA A 399 -4.23 4.46 1.11
N ALA A 400 -3.14 4.52 1.88
CA ALA A 400 -2.41 3.34 2.37
C ALA A 400 -3.20 2.53 3.42
N GLU A 401 -4.12 3.16 4.14
CA GLU A 401 -4.86 2.56 5.25
C GLU A 401 -6.24 2.02 4.83
N TYR A 402 -6.97 2.75 4.00
CA TYR A 402 -8.37 2.50 3.62
C TYR A 402 -8.61 2.48 2.10
N GLY A 403 -7.65 2.90 1.28
CA GLY A 403 -7.85 3.15 -0.15
C GLY A 403 -8.09 1.91 -1.02
N GLY A 404 -7.53 0.75 -0.70
CA GLY A 404 -7.59 -0.40 -1.63
C GLY A 404 -7.03 -0.06 -3.03
N GLY A 405 -7.18 -0.98 -4.00
CA GLY A 405 -6.58 -0.83 -5.33
C GLY A 405 -7.18 0.28 -6.21
N ASP A 406 -8.42 0.71 -5.95
CA ASP A 406 -9.17 1.64 -6.81
C ASP A 406 -8.96 3.13 -6.46
N PHE A 407 -8.32 3.40 -5.32
CA PHE A 407 -7.88 4.75 -4.93
C PHE A 407 -6.42 5.02 -5.34
N GLN A 408 -5.78 4.05 -6.01
CA GLN A 408 -4.40 4.14 -6.45
C GLN A 408 -4.34 4.71 -7.88
N GLY A 409 -4.12 6.02 -7.99
CA GLY A 409 -3.73 6.64 -9.27
C GLY A 409 -4.73 7.64 -9.83
N GLY A 410 -4.81 8.79 -9.19
CA GLY A 410 -5.36 10.02 -9.76
C GLY A 410 -4.67 11.19 -9.09
N ASP A 411 -3.54 11.62 -9.66
CA ASP A 411 -2.67 12.68 -9.15
C ASP A 411 -3.44 13.95 -8.84
N PHE A 412 -3.66 14.25 -7.55
CA PHE A 412 -3.95 15.61 -7.10
C PHE A 412 -3.43 15.81 -5.67
N SER A 413 -2.11 16.05 -5.53
CA SER A 413 -1.52 17.26 -4.92
C SER A 413 -0.10 17.03 -4.37
N GLY A 414 0.90 17.54 -5.12
CA GLY A 414 2.07 18.24 -4.59
C GLY A 414 3.30 17.43 -4.16
N ALA A 415 4.28 17.31 -5.08
CA ALA A 415 5.73 17.48 -4.90
C ALA A 415 6.39 16.80 -3.66
N ASP A 416 7.25 15.78 -3.73
CA ASP A 416 8.20 15.36 -4.77
C ASP A 416 8.47 13.85 -4.62
N PHE A 417 7.87 13.02 -5.48
CA PHE A 417 8.34 11.64 -5.61
C PHE A 417 8.31 11.23 -7.07
N ASP A 418 9.47 11.38 -7.72
CA ASP A 418 9.71 10.90 -9.07
C ASP A 418 10.60 9.65 -9.00
N SER A 419 10.06 8.50 -9.40
CA SER A 419 10.84 7.26 -9.55
C SER A 419 11.93 7.37 -10.63
N GLY A 420 11.88 8.41 -11.48
CA GLY A 420 12.89 8.73 -12.49
C GLY A 420 14.18 9.35 -11.95
N ASP A 421 14.25 9.69 -10.65
CA ASP A 421 15.46 10.27 -10.02
C ASP A 421 16.50 9.24 -9.55
N PHE A 422 16.19 7.94 -9.63
CA PHE A 422 17.12 6.85 -9.30
C PHE A 422 17.83 6.35 -10.57
N GLY A 423 19.07 6.79 -10.79
CA GLY A 423 19.83 6.42 -11.98
C GLY A 423 20.59 5.10 -11.80
N GLY A 424 20.28 4.11 -12.63
CA GLY A 424 21.00 2.84 -12.74
C GLY A 424 21.11 2.38 -14.19
N SER A 425 22.25 1.81 -14.57
CA SER A 425 22.54 1.32 -15.92
C SER A 425 22.32 -0.19 -15.99
N GLY A 426 21.04 -0.61 -15.99
CA GLY A 426 20.61 -2.01 -15.84
C GLY A 426 21.49 -3.07 -16.53
N PHE A 427 21.40 -4.31 -16.06
CA PHE A 427 22.26 -5.47 -16.40
C PHE A 427 22.32 -5.92 -17.89
N GLY A 428 21.90 -5.10 -18.85
CA GLY A 428 21.99 -5.39 -20.29
C GLY A 428 23.30 -4.93 -20.92
N ASP A 429 23.92 -5.79 -21.71
CA ASP A 429 25.06 -5.48 -22.56
C ASP A 429 24.74 -4.34 -23.54
N GLY A 430 25.66 -3.38 -23.63
CA GLY A 430 25.48 -2.14 -24.39
C GLY A 430 25.32 -2.34 -25.90
N GLY A 431 24.24 -1.78 -26.44
CA GLY A 431 24.07 -1.49 -27.86
C GLY A 431 23.27 -0.20 -28.02
N GLY A 432 23.96 0.89 -28.34
CA GLY A 432 23.37 2.22 -28.49
C GLY A 432 22.49 2.38 -29.73
N GLY A 433 21.59 3.37 -29.67
CA GLY A 433 20.76 3.79 -30.79
C GLY A 433 19.85 4.94 -30.41
N PHE A 434 20.41 6.12 -30.15
CA PHE A 434 19.66 7.37 -30.12
C PHE A 434 19.15 7.67 -31.54
N GLY A 435 17.83 7.68 -31.73
CA GLY A 435 17.16 8.20 -32.91
C GLY A 435 16.24 9.35 -32.50
N GLY A 436 16.80 10.56 -32.41
CA GLY A 436 16.02 11.79 -32.31
C GLY A 436 15.81 12.41 -33.69
N GLY A 437 14.63 12.99 -33.89
CA GLY A 437 14.32 13.95 -34.97
C GLY A 437 13.35 13.43 -36.02
N ASP A 438 12.06 13.75 -35.89
CA ASP A 438 11.40 14.83 -36.65
C ASP A 438 9.87 14.64 -36.59
N PHE A 439 9.19 15.54 -35.86
CA PHE A 439 7.76 15.80 -36.04
C PHE A 439 7.60 17.26 -36.47
N GLY A 440 8.05 17.56 -37.69
CA GLY A 440 7.37 18.54 -38.56
C GLY A 440 6.33 17.75 -39.36
N GLY A 441 5.06 18.12 -39.46
CA GLY A 441 4.56 19.46 -39.74
C GLY A 441 3.93 19.40 -41.14
N GLY A 442 2.67 19.84 -41.25
CA GLY A 442 2.03 20.14 -42.54
C GLY A 442 1.19 19.00 -43.11
N GLY A 443 -0.12 19.24 -43.20
CA GLY A 443 -1.03 18.38 -43.94
C GLY A 443 -0.92 18.55 -45.45
N ASP A 444 -1.67 17.72 -46.18
CA ASP A 444 -2.25 18.13 -47.44
C ASP A 444 -3.51 17.33 -47.77
N PHE A 445 -4.44 18.03 -48.39
CA PHE A 445 -5.68 17.55 -48.98
C PHE A 445 -5.41 16.69 -50.21
N GLY A 446 -6.29 15.74 -50.52
CA GLY A 446 -6.33 15.20 -51.89
C GLY A 446 -7.07 13.89 -52.07
N GLY A 447 -8.38 14.02 -52.32
CA GLY A 447 -9.26 13.23 -53.19
C GLY A 447 -8.81 11.92 -53.85
N GLY A 448 -9.78 11.02 -53.99
CA GLY A 448 -9.77 10.00 -55.04
C GLY A 448 -10.73 8.86 -54.76
N GLY A 449 -11.91 8.89 -55.38
CA GLY A 449 -12.85 7.77 -55.37
C GLY A 449 -12.48 6.64 -56.35
N GLY A 450 -13.35 5.63 -56.38
CA GLY A 450 -13.32 4.45 -57.26
C GLY A 450 -12.98 3.19 -56.44
N PHE A 451 -13.80 2.14 -56.36
CA PHE A 451 -14.93 1.69 -57.17
C PHE A 451 -15.92 0.91 -56.28
#